data_AF-A0A382CTK0-F1
#
_entry.id   AF-A0A382CTK0-F1
#
_cell.length_a   1.000
_cell.length_b   1.000
_cell.length_c   1.000
_cell.angle_alpha   90.00
_cell.angle_beta   90.00
_cell.angle_gamma   90.00
#
_symmetry.space_group_name_H-M   'P 1'
#
loop_
_entity.id
_entity.type
_entity.pdbx_description
1 polymer ?
#
loop_
_entity_poly.entity_id
_entity_poly.type
_entity_poly.pdbx_seq_one_letter_code
_entity_poly.pdbx_strand_id
1 'polypeptide(L)'
;MSTLNTMKTNCQISCVFALLLAAQLTIAAEPLMLGEHGTQRELFVDDHLIASMTGGAKQHLNQPEPREVVLTTDAPWEGNTSAYYTIFRDGDLFRMYYRASHWDTEA
;
A
#
# COMPACT_ATOMS: atom_id res chain seq x y z
N MET A 1 63.11 19.96 -0.59
CA MET A 1 62.56 18.73 0.03
C MET A 1 61.14 18.90 0.59
N SER A 2 60.67 20.12 0.96
CA SER A 2 59.31 20.32 1.49
C SER A 2 58.18 20.32 0.43
N THR A 3 58.43 20.76 -0.79
CA THR A 3 57.42 20.83 -1.87
C THR A 3 56.90 19.47 -2.34
N LEU A 4 57.75 18.44 -2.31
CA LEU A 4 57.38 17.08 -2.71
C LEU A 4 56.41 16.41 -1.71
N ASN A 5 56.54 16.74 -0.42
CA ASN A 5 55.62 16.26 0.62
C ASN A 5 54.26 16.96 0.53
N THR A 6 54.22 18.26 0.26
CA THR A 6 52.96 19.01 0.08
C THR A 6 52.15 18.50 -1.12
N MET A 7 52.81 18.16 -2.23
CA MET A 7 52.14 17.55 -3.40
C MET A 7 51.58 16.15 -3.11
N LYS A 8 52.30 15.33 -2.31
CA LYS A 8 51.83 14.01 -1.90
C LYS A 8 50.61 14.10 -0.99
N THR A 9 50.60 15.01 -0.01
CA THR A 9 49.47 15.18 0.92
C THR A 9 48.22 15.72 0.19
N ASN A 10 48.38 16.62 -0.78
CA ASN A 10 47.27 17.13 -1.59
C ASN A 10 46.67 16.05 -2.51
N CYS A 11 47.50 15.17 -3.06
CA CYS A 11 47.04 14.00 -3.83
C CYS A 11 46.23 13.03 -2.96
N GLN A 12 46.72 12.75 -1.74
CA GLN A 12 46.03 11.89 -0.77
C GLN A 12 44.66 12.45 -0.36
N ILE A 13 44.58 13.76 -0.06
CA ILE A 13 43.32 14.42 0.30
C ILE A 13 42.33 14.39 -0.86
N SER A 14 42.79 14.60 -2.10
CA SER A 14 41.96 14.55 -3.29
C SER A 14 41.41 13.14 -3.55
N CYS A 15 42.24 12.10 -3.37
CA CYS A 15 41.79 10.71 -3.46
C CYS A 15 40.75 10.37 -2.37
N VAL A 16 40.93 10.84 -1.14
CA VAL A 16 39.97 10.63 -0.04
C VAL A 16 38.64 11.31 -0.33
N PHE A 17 38.65 12.55 -0.84
CA PHE A 17 37.42 13.24 -1.25
C PHE A 17 36.70 12.54 -2.40
N ALA A 18 37.43 12.05 -3.41
CA ALA A 18 36.86 11.30 -4.52
C ALA A 18 36.24 9.97 -4.05
N LEU A 19 36.89 9.27 -3.10
CA LEU A 19 36.39 8.03 -2.50
C LEU A 19 35.12 8.26 -1.64
N LEU A 20 35.08 9.33 -0.85
CA LEU A 20 33.90 9.70 -0.06
C LEU A 20 32.71 10.08 -0.94
N LEU A 21 32.94 10.80 -2.04
CA LEU A 21 31.89 11.16 -3.00
C LEU A 21 31.36 9.93 -3.75
N ALA A 22 32.23 8.99 -4.11
CA ALA A 22 31.84 7.73 -4.73
C ALA A 22 31.02 6.83 -3.79
N ALA A 23 31.34 6.81 -2.49
CA ALA A 23 30.60 6.03 -1.49
C ALA A 23 29.15 6.53 -1.31
N GLN A 24 28.90 7.82 -1.48
CA GLN A 24 27.54 8.40 -1.38
C GLN A 24 26.63 8.04 -2.56
N LEU A 25 27.19 7.68 -3.71
CA LEU A 25 26.43 7.27 -4.90
C LEU A 25 25.87 5.84 -4.81
N THR A 26 26.25 5.08 -3.77
CA THR A 26 25.92 3.65 -3.65
C THR A 26 24.92 3.38 -2.51
N ILE A 27 24.13 4.38 -2.11
CA ILE A 27 23.00 4.15 -1.20
C ILE A 27 21.86 3.59 -2.03
N ALA A 28 21.78 2.26 -2.12
CA ALA A 28 20.55 1.61 -2.55
C ALA A 28 19.48 1.87 -1.48
N ALA A 29 18.29 2.31 -1.90
CA ALA A 29 17.17 2.43 -0.99
C ALA A 29 16.80 1.03 -0.49
N GLU A 30 16.72 0.85 0.84
CA GLU A 30 16.21 -0.38 1.41
C GLU A 30 14.76 -0.60 0.96
N PRO A 31 14.35 -1.87 0.69
CA PRO A 31 12.98 -2.16 0.31
C PRO A 31 11.97 -1.62 1.33
N LEU A 32 10.88 -1.03 0.85
CA LEU A 32 9.79 -0.55 1.69
C LEU A 32 9.15 -1.74 2.43
N MET A 33 9.29 -1.78 3.76
CA MET A 33 8.72 -2.83 4.60
C MET A 33 7.26 -2.49 4.97
N LEU A 34 6.32 -3.20 4.36
CA LEU A 34 4.89 -3.09 4.66
C LEU A 34 4.47 -4.15 5.69
N GLY A 35 4.32 -3.74 6.95
CA GLY A 35 3.98 -4.63 8.08
C GLY A 35 5.15 -5.50 8.55
N GLU A 36 4.90 -6.39 9.53
CA GLU A 36 5.93 -7.22 10.20
C GLU A 36 6.77 -8.06 9.24
N HIS A 37 6.14 -8.56 8.16
CA HIS A 37 6.80 -9.45 7.18
C HIS A 37 7.04 -8.79 5.82
N GLY A 38 6.74 -7.49 5.67
CA GLY A 38 6.93 -6.76 4.41
C GLY A 38 5.90 -7.09 3.31
N THR A 39 4.86 -7.87 3.59
CA THR A 39 3.86 -8.33 2.62
C THR A 39 2.44 -7.79 2.87
N GLN A 40 2.30 -6.80 3.75
CA GLN A 40 1.00 -6.22 4.05
C GLN A 40 0.42 -5.56 2.80
N ARG A 41 -0.85 -5.86 2.52
CA ARG A 41 -1.58 -5.24 1.41
C ARG A 41 -2.09 -3.90 1.89
N GLU A 42 -1.70 -2.84 1.18
CA GLU A 42 -2.17 -1.49 1.43
C GLU A 42 -3.23 -1.10 0.39
N LEU A 43 -4.23 -0.35 0.83
CA LEU A 43 -5.20 0.25 -0.07
C LEU A 43 -4.50 1.43 -0.74
N PHE A 44 -4.12 1.29 -2.00
CA PHE A 44 -3.34 2.29 -2.76
C PHE A 44 -4.21 3.47 -3.23
N VAL A 45 -4.93 4.09 -2.28
CA VAL A 45 -6.01 5.08 -2.50
C VAL A 45 -5.58 6.53 -2.31
N ASP A 46 -4.39 6.76 -1.76
CA ASP A 46 -3.80 8.08 -1.52
C ASP A 46 -2.34 8.14 -2.02
N ASP A 47 -1.67 9.25 -1.76
CA ASP A 47 -0.29 9.50 -2.17
C ASP A 47 0.75 9.17 -1.07
N HIS A 48 0.33 8.60 0.06
CA HIS A 48 1.21 8.41 1.22
C HIS A 48 2.44 7.54 0.90
N LEU A 49 2.25 6.48 0.10
CA LEU A 49 3.32 5.57 -0.32
C LEU A 49 3.93 5.93 -1.68
N ILE A 50 3.52 7.05 -2.28
CA ILE A 50 3.96 7.46 -3.62
C ILE A 50 5.14 8.42 -3.51
N ALA A 51 6.34 7.94 -3.83
CA ALA A 51 7.53 8.81 -3.87
C ALA A 51 7.47 9.85 -5.00
N SER A 52 6.92 9.48 -6.17
CA SER A 52 6.74 10.40 -7.30
C SER A 52 5.73 9.86 -8.32
N MET A 53 5.12 10.77 -9.07
CA MET A 53 4.21 10.45 -10.17
C MET A 53 4.55 11.34 -11.37
N THR A 54 5.08 10.76 -12.45
CA THR A 54 5.60 11.50 -13.61
C THR A 54 5.14 10.87 -14.92
N GLY A 55 5.37 11.54 -16.06
CA GLY A 55 5.09 10.97 -17.38
C GLY A 55 3.61 10.70 -17.69
N GLY A 56 2.69 11.36 -16.97
CA GLY A 56 1.24 11.14 -17.14
C GLY A 56 0.67 9.97 -16.34
N ALA A 57 1.44 9.37 -15.43
CA ALA A 57 0.93 8.40 -14.47
C ALA A 57 -0.19 9.02 -13.61
N LYS A 58 -1.21 8.21 -13.32
CA LYS A 58 -2.39 8.60 -12.54
C LYS A 58 -2.86 7.41 -11.71
N GLN A 59 -3.36 7.68 -10.51
CA GLN A 59 -4.13 6.68 -9.77
C GLN A 59 -5.50 6.53 -10.40
N HIS A 60 -5.91 5.28 -10.60
CA HIS A 60 -7.21 4.95 -11.15
C HIS A 60 -7.94 4.04 -10.16
N LEU A 61 -9.14 4.45 -9.78
CA LEU A 61 -10.02 3.58 -9.00
C LEU A 61 -10.53 2.48 -9.91
N ASN A 62 -10.08 1.25 -9.66
CA ASN A 62 -10.60 0.09 -10.35
C ASN A 62 -12.04 -0.16 -9.92
N GLN A 63 -12.93 -0.31 -10.90
CA GLN A 63 -14.29 -0.74 -10.60
C GLN A 63 -14.27 -2.24 -10.31
N PRO A 64 -14.90 -2.70 -9.21
CA PRO A 64 -15.03 -4.10 -8.94
C PRO A 64 -15.86 -4.76 -10.05
N GLU A 65 -15.37 -5.87 -10.58
CA GLU A 65 -16.13 -6.71 -11.48
C GLU A 65 -17.07 -7.60 -10.64
N PRO A 66 -18.39 -7.59 -10.89
CA PRO A 66 -19.30 -8.53 -10.23
C PRO A 66 -18.85 -9.98 -10.47
N ARG A 67 -18.77 -10.77 -9.40
CA ARG A 67 -18.41 -12.18 -9.45
C ARG A 67 -19.58 -13.04 -9.01
N GLU A 68 -19.32 -14.13 -8.29
CA GLU A 68 -20.33 -15.03 -7.78
C GLU A 68 -21.28 -14.36 -6.78
N VAL A 69 -22.52 -14.86 -6.73
CA VAL A 69 -23.48 -14.51 -5.68
C VAL A 69 -23.17 -15.35 -4.45
N VAL A 70 -22.66 -14.72 -3.40
CA VAL A 70 -22.29 -15.39 -2.13
C VAL A 70 -23.42 -15.41 -1.09
N LEU A 71 -24.47 -14.62 -1.31
CA LEU A 71 -25.63 -14.49 -0.43
C LEU A 71 -26.87 -14.14 -1.25
N THR A 72 -27.94 -14.89 -1.03
CA THR A 72 -29.31 -14.54 -1.46
C THR A 72 -30.13 -14.32 -0.20
N THR A 73 -31.00 -13.31 -0.19
CA THR A 73 -31.94 -13.04 0.91
C THR A 73 -33.33 -13.58 0.57
N ASP A 74 -33.47 -14.90 0.53
CA ASP A 74 -34.68 -15.64 0.14
C ASP A 74 -35.42 -16.33 1.30
N ALA A 75 -34.91 -16.23 2.52
CA ALA A 75 -35.57 -16.79 3.69
C ALA A 75 -36.80 -15.95 4.09
N PRO A 76 -37.85 -16.58 4.62
CA PRO A 76 -39.13 -15.92 4.87
C PRO A 76 -39.05 -14.77 5.89
N TRP A 77 -38.03 -14.76 6.74
CA TRP A 77 -37.81 -13.71 7.73
C TRP A 77 -37.02 -12.50 7.20
N GLU A 78 -36.47 -12.54 5.99
CA GLU A 78 -35.56 -11.49 5.47
C GLU A 78 -36.29 -10.33 4.79
N GLY A 79 -37.46 -10.61 4.21
CA GLY A 79 -38.23 -9.62 3.44
C GLY A 79 -37.56 -9.22 2.12
N ASN A 80 -38.04 -8.14 1.48
CA ASN A 80 -37.60 -7.70 0.15
C ASN A 80 -36.58 -6.56 0.14
N THR A 81 -36.19 -6.03 1.31
CA THR A 81 -35.33 -4.84 1.45
C THR A 81 -34.22 -5.02 2.49
N SER A 82 -33.69 -6.24 2.60
CA SER A 82 -32.58 -6.56 3.51
C SER A 82 -31.35 -5.69 3.26
N ALA A 83 -30.70 -5.23 4.32
CA ALA A 83 -29.61 -4.23 4.25
C ALA A 83 -28.63 -4.30 5.44
N TYR A 84 -27.65 -3.38 5.45
CA TYR A 84 -26.68 -3.19 6.54
C TYR A 84 -25.82 -4.44 6.86
N TYR A 85 -25.35 -5.10 5.81
CA TYR A 85 -24.44 -6.24 5.91
C TYR A 85 -23.13 -5.83 6.59
N THR A 86 -22.89 -6.38 7.77
CA THR A 86 -21.65 -6.21 8.53
C THR A 86 -20.97 -7.56 8.62
N ILE A 87 -19.77 -7.67 8.04
CA ILE A 87 -18.99 -8.90 8.00
C ILE A 87 -17.70 -8.69 8.78
N PHE A 88 -17.36 -9.60 9.68
CA PHE A 88 -16.10 -9.57 10.40
C PHE A 88 -15.58 -10.98 10.65
N ARG A 89 -14.26 -11.08 10.82
CA ARG A 89 -13.60 -12.33 11.17
C ARG A 89 -13.78 -12.62 12.67
N ASP A 90 -14.21 -13.82 13.00
CA ASP A 90 -14.30 -14.37 14.36
C ASP A 90 -13.53 -15.71 14.38
N GLY A 91 -12.25 -15.65 14.78
CA GLY A 91 -11.33 -16.79 14.72
C GLY A 91 -11.14 -17.33 13.29
N ASP A 92 -11.57 -18.57 13.09
CA ASP A 92 -11.50 -19.27 11.80
C ASP A 92 -12.75 -19.07 10.93
N LEU A 93 -13.76 -18.36 11.43
CA LEU A 93 -15.01 -18.09 10.73
C LEU A 93 -15.12 -16.61 10.34
N PHE A 94 -15.96 -16.35 9.35
CA PHE A 94 -16.51 -15.01 9.11
C PHE A 94 -17.96 -15.01 9.57
N ARG A 95 -18.33 -14.03 10.39
CA ARG A 95 -19.72 -13.80 10.78
C ARG A 95 -20.27 -12.62 10.01
N MET A 96 -21.54 -12.74 9.65
CA MET A 96 -22.30 -11.67 9.01
C MET A 96 -23.55 -11.38 9.83
N TYR A 97 -23.77 -10.09 10.11
CA TYR A 97 -25.00 -9.58 10.68
C TYR A 97 -25.62 -8.63 9.67
N TYR A 98 -26.91 -8.79 9.42
CA TYR A 98 -27.65 -7.97 8.46
C TYR A 98 -29.07 -7.79 8.95
N ARG A 99 -29.72 -6.72 8.48
CA ARG A 99 -31.06 -6.35 8.87
C ARG A 99 -32.05 -6.93 7.86
N ALA A 100 -32.96 -7.78 8.33
CA ALA A 100 -34.18 -8.13 7.61
C ALA A 100 -35.14 -6.93 7.52
N SER A 101 -35.77 -6.74 6.37
CA SER A 101 -36.72 -5.65 6.16
C SER A 101 -37.70 -5.98 5.06
N HIS A 102 -38.96 -5.63 5.29
CA HIS A 102 -40.03 -5.74 4.30
C HIS A 102 -40.62 -4.36 4.05
N TRP A 103 -40.66 -3.95 2.78
CA TRP A 103 -41.29 -2.72 2.34
C TRP A 103 -42.46 -3.08 1.43
N ASP A 104 -43.63 -2.57 1.77
CA ASP A 104 -44.83 -2.67 0.96
C ASP A 104 -45.17 -1.26 0.45
N THR A 105 -45.27 -1.11 -0.87
CA THR A 105 -45.61 0.17 -1.50
C THR A 105 -47.10 0.49 -1.43
N GLU A 106 -47.94 -0.47 -1.07
CA GLU A 106 -49.41 -0.35 -1.05
C GLU A 106 -50.02 -0.41 0.37
N ALA A 107 -49.19 -0.58 1.41
CA ALA A 107 -49.62 -0.68 2.80
C ALA A 107 -50.18 0.63 3.40
#